data_AF-A0A9P4PK58-F1
#
_entry.id   AF-A0A9P4PK58-F1
#
_cell.length_a   1.000
_cell.length_b   1.000
_cell.length_c   1.000
_cell.angle_alpha   90.00
_cell.angle_beta   90.00
_cell.angle_gamma   90.00
#
_symmetry.space_group_name_H-M   'P 1'
#
loop_
_entity.id
_entity.type
_entity.pdbx_description
1 polymer ?
#
loop_
_entity_poly.entity_id
_entity_poly.type
_entity_poly.pdbx_seq_one_letter_code
_entity_poly.pdbx_strand_id
1 'polypeptide(L)'
;MILCSYVPIPRGDEPNYIPELNRTDAIISLLFLDPTDMVYREKVEDPWFAATTNAPEWLQEVVKELGLGFESLHVPDEPATVIGCTSQVFYCNTKTGLCANLYKSESQLESVAPIWPESNDFKAFIGYLSTNNVMLATPGSFYDYQGLPNMLARFTLEGPMQWDAVPRDQWKREMEFISQASLASFWSNVPQASQNGVCYLNRTLCEDETEPGLCEKLCKSQKVRSSEYYSFNVQKSEHGALSYDSDPRSLLPSRNSQRPGYARIFTEEADTLTCPRCDTPASGYPYCSYGLASREQGEKGTAFGDVCLGVLV
;
A
#
# COMPACT_ATOMS: atom_id res chain seq x y z
N MET A 1 7.05 -3.06 8.18
CA MET A 1 7.07 -4.53 8.30
C MET A 1 5.67 -5.03 8.28
N ILE A 2 5.35 -5.90 7.33
CA ILE A 2 4.04 -6.54 7.21
C ILE A 2 4.26 -8.03 7.38
N LEU A 3 3.58 -8.64 8.35
CA LEU A 3 3.60 -10.09 8.57
C LEU A 3 2.16 -10.59 8.47
N CYS A 4 1.88 -11.40 7.46
CA CYS A 4 0.57 -12.01 7.26
C CYS A 4 0.63 -13.51 7.57
N SER A 5 -0.41 -14.01 8.21
CA SER A 5 -0.57 -15.42 8.55
C SER A 5 -2.02 -15.83 8.39
N TYR A 6 -2.23 -17.04 7.89
CA TYR A 6 -3.54 -17.64 7.85
C TYR A 6 -4.06 -17.86 9.27
N VAL A 7 -5.32 -17.48 9.53
CA VAL A 7 -5.94 -17.62 10.83
C VAL A 7 -6.91 -18.79 10.79
N PRO A 8 -6.55 -19.97 11.31
CA PRO A 8 -7.51 -21.06 11.40
C PRO A 8 -8.63 -20.64 12.35
N ILE A 9 -9.88 -20.83 11.93
CA ILE A 9 -11.03 -20.60 12.80
C ILE A 9 -11.05 -21.73 13.84
N PRO A 10 -10.86 -21.44 15.14
CA PRO A 10 -10.81 -22.49 16.15
C PRO A 10 -12.16 -23.20 16.25
N ARG A 11 -12.15 -24.54 16.18
CA ARG A 11 -13.34 -25.40 16.36
C ARG A 11 -13.52 -25.86 17.82
N GLY A 12 -13.12 -25.06 18.82
CA GLY A 12 -13.18 -25.43 20.25
C GLY A 12 -12.95 -24.28 21.23
N ASP A 13 -13.08 -24.57 22.53
CA ASP A 13 -13.23 -23.57 23.62
C ASP A 13 -11.95 -22.83 24.06
N GLU A 14 -10.76 -23.16 23.54
CA GLU A 14 -9.53 -22.44 23.86
C GLU A 14 -9.06 -21.54 22.71
N PRO A 15 -8.97 -20.21 22.92
CA PRO A 15 -8.42 -19.31 21.91
C PRO A 15 -6.90 -19.49 21.86
N ASN A 16 -6.44 -20.32 20.92
CA ASN A 16 -5.02 -20.38 20.57
C ASN A 16 -4.68 -19.17 19.69
N TYR A 17 -4.29 -18.05 20.32
CA TYR A 17 -3.89 -16.86 19.59
C TYR A 17 -2.59 -17.10 18.84
N ILE A 18 -2.56 -16.72 17.56
CA ILE A 18 -1.33 -16.69 16.75
C ILE A 18 -0.39 -15.64 17.38
N PRO A 19 0.80 -16.02 17.86
CA PRO A 19 1.71 -15.10 18.56
C PRO A 19 2.05 -13.86 17.74
N GLU A 20 2.15 -14.00 16.42
CA GLU A 20 2.43 -12.92 15.47
C GLU A 20 1.33 -11.85 15.46
N LEU A 21 0.08 -12.22 15.77
CA LEU A 21 -1.04 -11.29 15.89
C LEU A 21 -1.15 -10.69 17.30
N ASN A 22 -0.49 -11.26 18.31
CA ASN A 22 -0.54 -10.76 19.68
C ASN A 22 0.53 -9.68 19.91
N ARG A 23 0.33 -8.51 19.28
CA ARG A 23 1.26 -7.38 19.36
C ARG A 23 0.57 -6.11 19.84
N THR A 24 1.26 -5.35 20.69
CA THR A 24 0.79 -4.05 21.19
C THR A 24 1.39 -2.86 20.44
N ASP A 25 2.27 -3.11 19.47
CA ASP A 25 3.02 -2.10 18.73
C ASP A 25 2.82 -2.27 17.21
N ALA A 26 1.66 -2.77 16.80
CA ALA A 26 1.30 -3.01 15.41
C ALA A 26 -0.20 -2.77 15.20
N ILE A 27 -0.58 -2.46 13.96
CA ILE A 27 -1.98 -2.57 13.53
C ILE A 27 -2.22 -4.01 13.07
N ILE A 28 -3.35 -4.56 13.48
CA ILE A 28 -3.82 -5.87 13.03
C ILE A 28 -4.94 -5.64 12.02
N SER A 29 -4.79 -6.20 10.81
CA SER A 29 -5.82 -6.22 9.78
C SER A 29 -6.31 -7.66 9.61
N LEU A 30 -7.62 -7.86 9.68
CA LEU A 30 -8.25 -9.14 9.37
C LEU A 30 -8.94 -9.03 8.02
N LEU A 31 -8.51 -9.87 7.08
CA LEU A 31 -9.01 -9.92 5.71
C LEU A 31 -9.92 -11.14 5.58
N PHE A 32 -11.21 -10.88 5.38
CA PHE A 32 -12.21 -11.93 5.20
C PHE A 32 -12.42 -12.18 3.71
N LEU A 33 -12.36 -13.44 3.32
CA LEU A 33 -12.80 -13.90 2.01
C LEU A 33 -14.12 -14.64 2.20
N ASP A 34 -15.15 -14.17 1.50
CA ASP A 34 -16.45 -14.83 1.39
C ASP A 34 -16.54 -15.50 0.02
N PRO A 35 -16.38 -16.84 -0.05
CA PRO A 35 -16.47 -17.58 -1.29
C PRO A 35 -17.86 -18.22 -1.50
N THR A 36 -18.91 -17.84 -0.76
CA THR A 36 -20.19 -18.57 -0.65
C THR A 36 -20.84 -18.94 -2.01
N ASP A 37 -20.68 -18.12 -3.04
CA ASP A 37 -21.24 -18.34 -4.37
C ASP A 37 -20.21 -18.79 -5.42
N MET A 38 -19.05 -19.27 -4.99
CA MET A 38 -17.96 -19.67 -5.88
C MET A 38 -17.96 -21.17 -6.14
N VAL A 39 -17.65 -21.52 -7.38
CA VAL A 39 -17.45 -22.90 -7.83
C VAL A 39 -16.10 -22.98 -8.51
N TYR A 40 -15.35 -24.03 -8.19
CA TYR A 40 -14.01 -24.25 -8.69
C TYR A 40 -14.01 -25.45 -9.62
N ARG A 41 -13.41 -25.28 -10.79
CA ARG A 41 -13.21 -26.41 -11.72
C ARG A 41 -12.25 -27.45 -11.15
N GLU A 42 -11.18 -26.99 -10.52
CA GLU A 42 -10.12 -27.84 -9.97
C GLU A 42 -10.13 -27.75 -8.45
N LYS A 43 -9.69 -28.82 -7.79
CA LYS A 43 -9.53 -28.85 -6.33
C LYS A 43 -8.53 -27.77 -5.89
N VAL A 44 -8.90 -26.95 -4.90
CA VAL A 44 -8.03 -25.91 -4.35
C VAL A 44 -7.56 -26.26 -2.94
N GLU A 45 -6.25 -26.36 -2.76
CA GLU A 45 -5.59 -26.70 -1.49
C GLU A 45 -4.92 -25.50 -0.81
N ASP A 46 -5.09 -24.29 -1.36
CA ASP A 46 -4.70 -23.05 -0.72
C ASP A 46 -5.55 -22.83 0.56
N PRO A 47 -4.96 -22.55 1.74
CA PRO A 47 -5.72 -22.41 2.97
C PRO A 47 -6.77 -21.29 2.97
N TRP A 48 -6.53 -20.20 2.21
CA TRP A 48 -7.46 -19.08 2.13
C TRP A 48 -8.57 -19.35 1.11
N PHE A 49 -8.24 -19.97 -0.03
CA PHE A 49 -9.18 -20.30 -1.10
C PHE A 49 -9.69 -21.76 -1.05
N ALA A 50 -9.61 -22.42 0.10
CA ALA A 50 -9.81 -23.86 0.21
C ALA A 50 -11.17 -24.30 -0.37
N ALA A 51 -11.11 -25.16 -1.37
CA ALA A 51 -12.26 -25.73 -2.07
C ALA A 51 -11.93 -27.17 -2.44
N THR A 52 -11.96 -28.05 -1.45
CA THR A 52 -11.66 -29.48 -1.60
C THR A 52 -12.91 -30.36 -1.63
N THR A 53 -14.03 -29.81 -1.19
CA THR A 53 -15.34 -30.45 -1.16
C THR A 53 -15.96 -30.48 -2.56
N ASN A 54 -16.41 -31.65 -3.01
CA ASN A 54 -17.12 -31.76 -4.28
C ASN A 54 -18.45 -31.00 -4.23
N ALA A 55 -18.80 -30.32 -5.32
CA ALA A 55 -20.08 -29.67 -5.46
C ALA A 55 -21.24 -30.69 -5.37
N PRO A 56 -22.45 -30.27 -4.94
CA PRO A 56 -23.62 -31.13 -4.86
C PRO A 56 -23.92 -31.87 -6.18
N GLU A 57 -24.42 -33.11 -6.09
CA GLU A 57 -24.66 -34.01 -7.24
C GLU A 57 -25.47 -33.35 -8.36
N TRP A 58 -26.53 -32.60 -8.02
CA TRP A 58 -27.35 -31.90 -9.02
C TRP A 58 -26.54 -30.90 -9.87
N LEU A 59 -25.54 -30.24 -9.29
CA LEU A 59 -24.70 -29.29 -10.02
C LEU A 59 -23.70 -30.03 -10.92
N GLN A 60 -23.20 -31.20 -10.47
CA GLN A 60 -22.36 -32.08 -11.28
C GLN A 60 -23.13 -32.61 -12.50
N GLU A 61 -24.40 -33.00 -12.32
CA GLU A 61 -25.27 -33.45 -13.41
C GLU A 61 -25.48 -32.37 -14.46
N VAL A 62 -25.74 -31.13 -14.04
CA VAL A 62 -25.87 -29.98 -14.96
C VAL A 62 -24.61 -29.79 -15.80
N VAL A 63 -23.43 -29.84 -15.19
CA VAL A 63 -22.15 -29.72 -15.92
C VAL A 63 -21.95 -30.85 -16.93
N LYS A 64 -22.34 -32.08 -16.54
CA LYS A 64 -22.28 -33.26 -17.41
C LYS A 64 -23.23 -33.15 -18.60
N GLU A 65 -24.47 -32.69 -18.37
CA GLU A 65 -25.46 -32.46 -19.42
C GLU A 65 -25.04 -31.37 -20.41
N LEU A 66 -24.40 -30.31 -19.91
CA LEU A 66 -23.83 -29.24 -20.73
C LEU A 66 -22.56 -29.68 -21.50
N GLY A 67 -22.03 -30.87 -21.23
CA GLY A 67 -20.88 -31.40 -21.95
C GLY A 67 -19.59 -30.61 -21.74
N LEU A 68 -19.44 -29.96 -20.58
CA LEU A 68 -18.29 -29.07 -20.32
C LEU A 68 -16.97 -29.84 -20.10
N GLY A 69 -17.03 -31.17 -19.92
CA GLY A 69 -15.85 -32.04 -19.91
C GLY A 69 -15.04 -32.06 -18.60
N PHE A 70 -15.60 -31.56 -17.49
CA PHE A 70 -14.97 -31.62 -16.17
C PHE A 70 -15.32 -32.94 -15.45
N GLU A 71 -14.37 -33.48 -14.69
CA GLU A 71 -14.59 -34.68 -13.88
C GLU A 71 -15.49 -34.39 -12.67
N SER A 72 -15.26 -33.26 -12.01
CA SER A 72 -16.06 -32.75 -10.89
C SER A 72 -15.87 -31.25 -10.72
N LEU A 73 -16.88 -30.58 -10.18
CA LEU A 73 -16.76 -29.26 -9.60
C LEU A 73 -16.48 -29.34 -8.10
N HIS A 74 -15.83 -28.32 -7.57
CA HIS A 74 -15.57 -28.14 -6.15
C HIS A 74 -16.23 -26.87 -5.61
N VAL A 75 -16.63 -26.91 -4.36
CA VAL A 75 -17.19 -25.77 -3.62
C VAL A 75 -16.27 -25.43 -2.45
N PRO A 76 -16.33 -24.18 -1.93
CA PRO A 76 -15.52 -23.79 -0.78
C PRO A 76 -15.77 -24.68 0.42
N ASP A 77 -14.70 -24.96 1.17
CA ASP A 77 -14.78 -25.81 2.36
C ASP A 77 -15.40 -25.09 3.56
N GLU A 78 -15.28 -23.76 3.59
CA GLU A 78 -15.81 -22.89 4.65
C GLU A 78 -16.55 -21.70 4.04
N PRO A 79 -17.63 -21.19 4.67
CA PRO A 79 -18.39 -20.06 4.18
C PRO A 79 -17.63 -18.73 4.26
N ALA A 80 -16.58 -18.67 5.08
CA ALA A 80 -15.64 -17.56 5.11
C ALA A 80 -14.29 -18.04 5.64
N THR A 81 -13.21 -17.48 5.08
CA THR A 81 -11.84 -17.72 5.51
C THR A 81 -11.15 -16.40 5.86
N VAL A 82 -10.18 -16.44 6.77
CA VAL A 82 -9.56 -15.22 7.33
C VAL A 82 -8.05 -15.26 7.24
N ILE A 83 -7.46 -14.17 6.75
CA ILE A 83 -6.04 -13.87 6.90
C ILE A 83 -5.87 -12.74 7.90
N GLY A 84 -4.94 -12.92 8.83
CA GLY A 84 -4.52 -11.90 9.77
C GLY A 84 -3.18 -11.34 9.37
N CYS A 85 -3.09 -10.03 9.23
CA CYS A 85 -1.85 -9.31 8.96
C CYS A 85 -1.52 -8.36 10.10
N THR A 86 -0.27 -8.36 10.55
CA THR A 86 0.27 -7.30 11.42
C THR A 86 1.13 -6.35 10.61
N SER A 87 0.90 -5.05 10.80
CA SER A 87 1.62 -3.98 10.12
C SER A 87 2.27 -3.05 11.13
N GLN A 88 3.56 -2.80 10.93
CA GLN A 88 4.34 -1.84 11.70
C GLN A 88 4.96 -0.80 10.79
N VAL A 89 4.84 0.47 11.19
CA VAL A 89 5.40 1.62 10.48
C VAL A 89 6.49 2.23 11.35
N PHE A 90 7.68 2.35 10.77
CA PHE A 90 8.81 2.97 11.42
C PHE A 90 9.25 4.20 10.65
N TYR A 91 9.50 5.30 11.37
CA TYR A 91 10.19 6.46 10.82
C TYR A 91 11.57 6.58 11.43
N CYS A 92 12.56 6.79 10.59
CA CYS A 92 13.95 6.91 11.00
C CYS A 92 14.51 8.27 10.60
N ASN A 93 15.12 8.96 11.56
CA ASN A 93 15.89 10.17 11.27
C ASN A 93 17.34 9.77 10.97
N THR A 94 17.78 10.06 9.74
CA THR A 94 19.12 9.72 9.27
C THR A 94 20.22 10.51 9.96
N LYS A 95 19.95 11.74 10.42
CA LYS A 95 20.92 12.59 11.12
C LYS A 95 21.24 12.04 12.51
N THR A 96 20.25 11.50 13.21
CA THR A 96 20.39 10.96 14.58
C THR A 96 20.59 9.46 14.60
N GLY A 97 20.20 8.75 13.54
CA GLY A 97 20.18 7.28 13.48
C GLY A 97 19.06 6.64 14.32
N LEU A 98 18.16 7.43 14.89
CA LEU A 98 17.08 6.95 15.75
C LEU A 98 15.81 6.66 14.92
N CYS A 99 15.05 5.65 15.33
CA CYS A 99 13.77 5.27 14.72
C CYS A 99 12.65 5.16 15.77
N ALA A 100 11.42 5.51 15.39
CA ALA A 100 10.21 5.28 16.18
C ALA A 100 9.24 4.40 15.42
N ASN A 101 8.59 3.51 16.17
CA ASN A 101 7.39 2.84 15.72
C ASN A 101 6.18 3.77 15.94
N LEU A 102 5.46 4.07 14.86
CA LEU A 102 4.28 4.92 14.89
C LEU A 102 3.17 4.38 15.80
N TYR A 103 3.02 3.06 15.87
CA TYR A 103 1.91 2.40 16.58
C TYR A 103 2.22 2.02 18.02
N LYS A 104 3.41 2.36 18.53
CA LYS A 104 3.80 2.04 19.92
C LYS A 104 3.15 2.97 20.96
N SER A 105 2.72 4.16 20.54
CA SER A 105 2.13 5.19 21.42
C SER A 105 0.77 5.59 20.87
N GLU A 106 -0.20 5.84 21.76
CA GLU A 106 -1.50 6.42 21.39
C GLU A 106 -1.31 7.81 20.76
N SER A 107 -0.40 8.60 21.33
CA SER A 107 0.05 9.86 20.75
C SER A 107 1.19 9.58 19.78
N GLN A 108 0.84 9.42 18.51
CA GLN A 108 1.78 9.21 17.39
C GLN A 108 2.88 10.28 17.36
N LEU A 109 2.58 11.51 17.76
CA LEU A 109 3.53 12.63 17.74
C LEU A 109 4.52 12.59 18.90
N GLU A 110 4.12 12.10 20.07
CA GLU A 110 5.01 11.98 21.22
C GLU A 110 6.09 10.91 21.03
N SER A 111 5.79 9.83 20.29
CA SER A 111 6.79 8.79 20.02
C SER A 111 7.87 9.24 19.03
N VAL A 112 7.53 10.14 18.11
CA VAL A 112 8.43 10.63 17.06
C VAL A 112 9.18 11.90 17.46
N ALA A 113 8.63 12.78 18.30
CA ALA A 113 9.28 14.04 18.68
C ALA A 113 10.72 13.88 19.20
N PRO A 114 11.07 12.89 20.05
CA PRO A 114 12.44 12.70 20.53
C PRO A 114 13.46 12.38 19.42
N ILE A 115 13.00 11.90 18.27
CA ILE A 115 13.86 11.50 17.14
C ILE A 115 14.22 12.69 16.26
N TRP A 116 13.42 13.75 16.29
CA TRP A 116 13.66 15.02 15.60
C TRP A 116 13.88 16.15 16.63
N PRO A 117 15.07 16.23 17.25
CA PRO A 117 15.34 17.24 18.28
C PRO A 117 15.34 18.67 17.72
N GLU A 118 15.61 18.84 16.42
CA GLU A 118 15.57 20.15 15.77
C GLU A 118 14.15 20.54 15.38
N SER A 119 13.67 21.69 15.89
CA SER A 119 12.30 22.15 15.67
C SER A 119 11.92 22.30 14.20
N ASN A 120 12.85 22.74 13.34
CA ASN A 120 12.58 22.90 11.91
C ASN A 120 12.45 21.56 11.20
N ASP A 121 13.32 20.60 11.51
CA ASP A 121 13.22 19.24 10.94
C ASP A 121 11.95 18.55 11.43
N PHE A 122 11.59 18.72 12.71
CA PHE A 122 10.36 18.16 13.25
C PHE A 122 9.13 18.73 12.54
N LYS A 123 9.04 20.05 12.37
CA LYS A 123 7.94 20.68 11.61
C LYS A 123 7.85 20.16 10.17
N ALA A 124 9.00 19.99 9.51
CA ALA A 124 9.06 19.41 8.17
C ALA A 124 8.53 17.97 8.15
N PHE A 125 8.93 17.16 9.13
CA PHE A 125 8.46 15.79 9.29
C PHE A 125 6.95 15.74 9.58
N ILE A 126 6.41 16.62 10.42
CA ILE A 126 4.96 16.72 10.65
C ILE A 126 4.22 17.08 9.36
N GLY A 127 4.74 18.04 8.59
CA GLY A 127 4.19 18.36 7.27
C GLY A 127 4.23 17.18 6.30
N TYR A 128 5.26 16.34 6.38
CA TYR A 128 5.33 15.10 5.63
C TYR A 128 4.29 14.07 6.10
N LEU A 129 4.13 13.88 7.40
CA LEU A 129 3.11 12.96 7.96
C LEU A 129 1.69 13.38 7.61
N SER A 130 1.38 14.68 7.67
CA SER A 130 0.04 15.17 7.34
C SER A 130 -0.31 15.02 5.86
N THR A 131 0.71 15.01 5.00
CA THR A 131 0.55 14.85 3.55
C THR A 131 0.56 13.40 3.09
N ASN A 132 1.25 12.53 3.83
CA ASN A 132 1.39 11.12 3.50
C ASN A 132 0.57 10.31 4.50
N ASN A 133 -0.67 9.97 4.11
CA ASN A 133 -1.48 9.08 4.92
C ASN A 133 -0.89 7.66 4.86
N VAL A 134 0.01 7.36 5.80
CA VAL A 134 0.78 6.10 5.82
C VAL A 134 -0.12 4.90 6.11
N MET A 135 -1.37 5.14 6.53
CA MET A 135 -2.38 4.08 6.57
C MET A 135 -2.54 3.37 5.22
N LEU A 136 -2.32 4.07 4.10
CA LEU A 136 -2.37 3.53 2.74
C LEU A 136 -1.30 2.47 2.44
N ALA A 137 -0.29 2.35 3.28
CA ALA A 137 0.76 1.35 3.16
C ALA A 137 0.41 0.03 3.90
N THR A 138 -0.78 -0.08 4.49
CA THR A 138 -1.23 -1.31 5.18
C THR A 138 -2.11 -2.16 4.27
N PRO A 139 -2.05 -3.51 4.35
CA PRO A 139 -2.91 -4.36 3.52
C PRO A 139 -4.41 -4.10 3.72
N GLY A 140 -4.84 -3.74 4.93
CA GLY A 140 -6.24 -3.40 5.22
C GLY A 140 -6.74 -2.21 4.39
N SER A 141 -5.93 -1.16 4.29
CA SER A 141 -6.30 0.06 3.55
C SER A 141 -6.51 -0.15 2.05
N PHE A 142 -5.92 -1.20 1.48
CA PHE A 142 -6.10 -1.54 0.08
C PHE A 142 -7.55 -1.86 -0.25
N TYR A 143 -8.28 -2.43 0.71
CA TYR A 143 -9.68 -2.82 0.55
C TYR A 143 -10.70 -1.74 0.93
N ASP A 144 -10.25 -0.60 1.48
CA ASP A 144 -11.13 0.53 1.78
C ASP A 144 -11.68 1.20 0.50
N TYR A 145 -11.03 0.97 -0.63
CA TYR A 145 -11.42 1.52 -1.93
C TYR A 145 -12.33 0.56 -2.70
N GLN A 146 -13.58 0.96 -2.85
CA GLN A 146 -14.58 0.20 -3.61
C GLN A 146 -14.27 0.21 -5.12
N GLY A 147 -14.55 -0.91 -5.80
CA GLY A 147 -14.54 -0.99 -7.26
C GLY A 147 -13.19 -1.32 -7.91
N LEU A 148 -12.11 -1.42 -7.13
CA LEU A 148 -10.86 -1.96 -7.64
C LEU A 148 -10.95 -3.50 -7.75
N PRO A 149 -10.30 -4.13 -8.74
CA PRO A 149 -10.08 -5.57 -8.74
C PRO A 149 -9.04 -5.89 -7.66
N ASN A 150 -9.50 -6.49 -6.56
CA ASN A 150 -8.71 -6.56 -5.33
C ASN A 150 -7.91 -7.86 -5.16
N MET A 151 -8.04 -8.82 -6.07
CA MET A 151 -7.39 -10.13 -5.99
C MET A 151 -6.92 -10.60 -7.37
N LEU A 152 -5.73 -11.19 -7.43
CA LEU A 152 -5.18 -11.83 -8.63
C LEU A 152 -6.06 -12.99 -9.11
N ALA A 153 -6.62 -13.77 -8.19
CA ALA A 153 -7.54 -14.88 -8.50
C ALA A 153 -8.77 -14.41 -9.30
N ARG A 154 -9.17 -13.13 -9.18
CA ARG A 154 -10.31 -12.58 -9.92
C ARG A 154 -10.08 -12.53 -11.44
N PHE A 155 -8.84 -12.48 -11.91
CA PHE A 155 -8.55 -12.46 -13.35
C PHE A 155 -8.93 -13.75 -14.08
N THR A 156 -9.16 -14.81 -13.32
CA THR A 156 -9.50 -16.15 -13.82
C THR A 156 -10.95 -16.56 -13.52
N LEU A 157 -11.75 -15.61 -12.98
CA LEU A 157 -13.17 -15.81 -12.72
C LEU A 157 -14.02 -15.43 -13.94
N GLU A 158 -15.03 -16.26 -14.23
CA GLU A 158 -16.14 -15.92 -15.12
C GLU A 158 -17.46 -16.17 -14.39
N GLY A 159 -18.14 -15.10 -13.99
CA GLY A 159 -19.30 -15.21 -13.11
C GLY A 159 -18.92 -15.91 -11.78
N PRO A 160 -19.67 -16.94 -11.33
CA PRO A 160 -19.36 -17.70 -10.13
C PRO A 160 -18.32 -18.83 -10.36
N MET A 161 -17.75 -18.98 -11.56
CA MET A 161 -16.85 -20.08 -11.88
C MET A 161 -15.38 -19.63 -11.88
N GLN A 162 -14.55 -20.35 -11.14
CA GLN A 162 -13.09 -20.25 -11.16
C GLN A 162 -12.53 -21.28 -12.14
N TRP A 163 -12.17 -20.80 -13.34
CA TRP A 163 -11.78 -21.64 -14.47
C TRP A 163 -10.36 -22.21 -14.34
N ASP A 164 -9.44 -21.37 -13.88
CA ASP A 164 -8.04 -21.77 -13.76
C ASP A 164 -7.78 -22.39 -12.40
N ALA A 165 -6.83 -23.33 -12.37
CA ALA A 165 -6.35 -23.93 -11.14
C ALA A 165 -5.74 -22.86 -10.23
N VAL A 166 -6.25 -22.75 -9.01
CA VAL A 166 -5.69 -21.84 -8.00
C VAL A 166 -4.45 -22.50 -7.38
N PRO A 167 -3.26 -21.89 -7.46
CA PRO A 167 -2.03 -22.41 -6.84
C PRO A 167 -2.17 -22.60 -5.32
N ARG A 168 -1.44 -23.58 -4.76
CA ARG A 168 -1.41 -23.85 -3.30
C ARG A 168 -0.92 -22.68 -2.44
N ASP A 169 -0.19 -21.75 -3.05
CA ASP A 169 0.42 -20.57 -2.44
C ASP A 169 -0.23 -19.27 -2.90
N GLN A 170 -1.44 -19.33 -3.48
CA GLN A 170 -2.15 -18.17 -4.01
C GLN A 170 -2.26 -17.07 -2.96
N TRP A 171 -2.61 -17.39 -1.70
CA TRP A 171 -2.72 -16.38 -0.64
C TRP A 171 -1.44 -15.57 -0.45
N LYS A 172 -0.26 -16.18 -0.61
CA LYS A 172 1.02 -15.47 -0.49
C LYS A 172 1.21 -14.49 -1.63
N ARG A 173 0.84 -14.91 -2.86
CA ARG A 173 0.91 -14.07 -4.05
C ARG A 173 -0.05 -12.89 -3.97
N GLU A 174 -1.24 -13.12 -3.42
CA GLU A 174 -2.20 -12.05 -3.13
C GLU A 174 -1.60 -11.04 -2.14
N MET A 175 -1.06 -11.52 -1.02
CA MET A 175 -0.46 -10.62 -0.01
C MET A 175 0.75 -9.86 -0.56
N GLU A 176 1.58 -10.50 -1.38
CA GLU A 176 2.70 -9.84 -2.06
C GLU A 176 2.20 -8.76 -3.03
N PHE A 177 1.21 -9.09 -3.87
CA PHE A 177 0.60 -8.14 -4.80
C PHE A 177 -0.02 -6.93 -4.09
N ILE A 178 -0.80 -7.18 -3.04
CA ILE A 178 -1.41 -6.12 -2.22
C ILE A 178 -0.33 -5.24 -1.60
N SER A 179 0.73 -5.85 -1.03
CA SER A 179 1.83 -5.09 -0.44
C SER A 179 2.57 -4.23 -1.46
N GLN A 180 2.83 -4.76 -2.66
CA GLN A 180 3.45 -4.02 -3.76
C GLN A 180 2.54 -2.88 -4.24
N ALA A 181 1.24 -3.13 -4.37
CA ALA A 181 0.26 -2.13 -4.79
C ALA A 181 0.08 -1.02 -3.75
N SER A 182 -0.01 -1.36 -2.46
CA SER A 182 -0.03 -0.40 -1.35
C SER A 182 1.24 0.45 -1.33
N LEU A 183 2.41 -0.16 -1.54
CA LEU A 183 3.67 0.58 -1.60
C LEU A 183 3.72 1.51 -2.82
N ALA A 184 3.29 1.05 -4.00
CA ALA A 184 3.22 1.88 -5.20
C ALA A 184 2.26 3.07 -5.03
N SER A 185 1.09 2.84 -4.43
CA SER A 185 0.12 3.89 -4.09
C SER A 185 0.69 4.88 -3.07
N PHE A 186 1.40 4.38 -2.06
CA PHE A 186 2.10 5.23 -1.11
C PHE A 186 3.10 6.14 -1.80
N TRP A 187 3.92 5.60 -2.70
CA TRP A 187 4.90 6.39 -3.46
C TRP A 187 4.27 7.35 -4.46
N SER A 188 3.12 7.01 -5.06
CA SER A 188 2.42 7.90 -5.98
C SER A 188 1.79 9.10 -5.26
N ASN A 189 1.49 8.96 -3.97
CA ASN A 189 0.95 10.05 -3.15
C ASN A 189 1.99 11.09 -2.74
N VAL A 190 3.27 10.71 -2.55
CA VAL A 190 4.34 11.65 -2.20
C VAL A 190 4.42 12.84 -3.19
N PRO A 191 4.58 12.62 -4.51
CA PRO A 191 4.64 13.72 -5.46
C PRO A 191 3.29 14.45 -5.55
N GLN A 192 2.15 13.75 -5.54
CA GLN A 192 0.83 14.37 -5.59
C GLN A 192 0.59 15.34 -4.43
N ALA A 193 0.94 14.93 -3.20
CA ALA A 193 0.79 15.78 -2.04
C ALA A 193 1.76 16.97 -2.06
N SER A 194 2.95 16.79 -2.65
CA SER A 194 3.91 17.88 -2.85
C SER A 194 3.55 18.83 -4.01
N GLN A 195 2.72 18.38 -4.96
CA GLN A 195 2.30 19.13 -6.15
C GLN A 195 0.97 19.84 -5.94
N ASN A 196 -0.01 19.24 -5.28
CA ASN A 196 -1.38 19.75 -5.23
C ASN A 196 -1.84 20.11 -3.82
N GLY A 197 -1.02 19.84 -2.80
CA GLY A 197 -1.52 19.75 -1.43
C GLY A 197 -2.42 18.53 -1.24
N VAL A 198 -2.92 18.33 -0.02
CA VAL A 198 -3.75 17.15 0.31
C VAL A 198 -5.19 17.37 -0.16
N CYS A 199 -5.47 17.06 -1.42
CA CYS A 199 -6.85 17.07 -1.95
C CYS A 199 -7.65 15.79 -1.63
N TYR A 200 -7.07 14.83 -0.90
CA TYR A 200 -7.63 13.49 -0.69
C TYR A 200 -8.79 13.42 0.30
N LEU A 201 -9.01 14.46 1.10
CA LEU A 201 -10.25 14.58 1.86
C LEU A 201 -11.23 15.26 0.91
N ASN A 202 -12.44 14.73 0.76
CA ASN A 202 -13.53 15.29 -0.07
C ASN A 202 -14.01 16.69 0.39
N ARG A 203 -13.15 17.43 1.09
CA ARG A 203 -13.15 18.86 1.35
C ARG A 203 -11.99 19.43 0.56
N THR A 204 -12.26 20.33 -0.37
CA THR A 204 -11.16 21.20 -0.75
C THR A 204 -10.80 21.98 0.52
N LEU A 205 -9.56 21.86 0.99
CA LEU A 205 -9.00 22.70 2.07
C LEU A 205 -9.11 24.22 1.75
N CYS A 206 -9.58 24.52 0.53
CA CYS A 206 -9.77 25.80 -0.09
C CYS A 206 -11.21 26.30 -0.16
N GLU A 207 -12.21 25.46 0.12
CA GLU A 207 -13.61 25.89 0.14
C GLU A 207 -13.99 26.57 1.46
N ASP A 208 -13.36 26.18 2.57
CA ASP A 208 -13.67 26.76 3.88
C ASP A 208 -12.96 28.11 4.04
N GLU A 209 -13.74 29.20 4.08
CA GLU A 209 -13.29 30.58 4.39
C GLU A 209 -12.64 30.72 5.77
N THR A 210 -12.59 29.64 6.57
CA THR A 210 -12.14 29.65 7.96
C THR A 210 -10.67 30.02 8.13
N GLU A 211 -9.83 29.86 7.11
CA GLU A 211 -8.46 30.37 7.13
C GLU A 211 -8.10 31.09 5.81
N PRO A 212 -8.33 32.42 5.74
CA PRO A 212 -7.97 33.22 4.58
C PRO A 212 -6.50 33.02 4.19
N GLY A 213 -6.26 32.64 2.93
CA GLY A 213 -4.92 32.45 2.39
C GLY A 213 -4.31 31.07 2.59
N LEU A 214 -5.01 30.09 3.18
CA LEU A 214 -4.51 28.71 3.30
C LEU A 214 -4.13 28.11 1.93
N CYS A 215 -4.95 28.32 0.89
CA CYS A 215 -4.62 27.89 -0.47
C CYS A 215 -3.37 28.55 -1.02
N GLU A 216 -3.20 29.85 -0.77
CA GLU A 216 -2.02 30.58 -1.22
C GLU A 216 -0.76 30.04 -0.51
N LYS A 217 -0.86 29.73 0.79
CA LYS A 217 0.22 29.07 1.55
C LYS A 217 0.53 27.68 1.00
N LEU A 218 -0.50 26.85 0.74
CA LEU A 218 -0.32 25.51 0.18
C LEU A 218 0.31 25.57 -1.22
N CYS A 219 -0.15 26.47 -2.07
CA CYS A 219 0.38 26.69 -3.41
C CYS A 219 1.85 27.14 -3.37
N LYS A 220 2.20 28.09 -2.50
CA LYS A 220 3.59 28.51 -2.29
C LYS A 220 4.46 27.41 -1.66
N SER A 221 3.85 26.41 -1.03
CA SER A 221 4.53 25.28 -0.42
C SER A 221 4.74 24.11 -1.40
N GLN A 222 4.24 24.20 -2.65
CA GLN A 222 4.45 23.17 -3.66
C GLN A 222 5.92 23.13 -4.09
N LYS A 223 6.60 22.04 -3.77
CA LYS A 223 8.03 21.88 -4.07
C LYS A 223 8.28 21.15 -5.38
N VAL A 224 7.33 20.33 -5.83
CA VAL A 224 7.41 19.64 -7.11
C VAL A 224 6.49 20.36 -8.07
N ARG A 225 7.05 20.84 -9.19
CA ARG A 225 6.31 21.63 -10.20
C ARG A 225 6.00 20.87 -11.47
N SER A 226 6.75 19.79 -11.73
CA SER A 226 6.58 18.95 -12.90
C SER A 226 6.87 17.50 -12.53
N SER A 227 6.14 16.58 -13.16
CA SER A 227 6.40 15.15 -13.05
C SER A 227 7.60 14.67 -13.86
N GLU A 228 8.16 15.52 -14.72
CA GLU A 228 9.28 15.18 -15.60
C GLU A 228 10.61 15.02 -14.84
N TYR A 229 10.73 15.57 -13.63
CA TYR A 229 12.01 15.70 -12.92
C TYR A 229 12.10 14.94 -11.60
N TYR A 230 11.13 14.10 -11.24
CA TYR A 230 11.24 13.27 -10.04
C TYR A 230 11.40 11.79 -10.40
N SER A 231 12.28 11.11 -9.67
CA SER A 231 12.51 9.66 -9.76
C SER A 231 12.48 9.08 -8.35
N PHE A 232 11.68 8.03 -8.16
CA PHE A 232 11.68 7.23 -6.93
C PHE A 232 12.26 5.86 -7.26
N ASN A 233 13.35 5.50 -6.59
CA ASN A 233 13.94 4.17 -6.71
C ASN A 233 13.46 3.31 -5.55
N VAL A 234 12.74 2.23 -5.85
CA VAL A 234 12.39 1.20 -4.87
C VAL A 234 13.45 0.11 -4.96
N GLN A 235 14.24 -0.05 -3.91
CA GLN A 235 15.22 -1.12 -3.83
C GLN A 235 14.71 -2.19 -2.87
N LYS A 236 14.53 -3.42 -3.37
CA LYS A 236 14.22 -4.57 -2.53
C LYS A 236 15.42 -4.84 -1.63
N SER A 237 15.23 -4.71 -0.32
CA SER A 237 16.23 -5.14 0.66
C SER A 237 16.23 -6.67 0.70
N GLU A 238 17.29 -7.31 0.20
CA GLU A 238 17.46 -8.77 0.27
C GLU A 238 17.74 -9.30 1.70
N HIS A 239 17.75 -8.44 2.73
CA HIS A 239 18.14 -8.81 4.09
C HIS A 239 17.02 -9.47 4.92
N GLY A 240 16.03 -10.08 4.27
CA GLY A 240 14.89 -10.73 4.92
C GLY A 240 14.40 -11.97 4.17
N ALA A 241 15.30 -12.74 3.56
CA ALA A 241 14.93 -14.06 3.07
C ALA A 241 14.59 -14.95 4.28
N LEU A 242 13.29 -15.20 4.50
CA LEU A 242 12.88 -16.53 4.93
C LEU A 242 13.50 -17.51 3.92
N SER A 243 14.62 -18.12 4.32
CA SER A 243 15.25 -19.20 3.56
C SER A 243 14.21 -20.31 3.43
N TYR A 244 13.64 -20.43 2.23
CA TYR A 244 12.93 -21.63 1.82
C TYR A 244 13.74 -22.24 0.69
N ASP A 245 14.30 -23.39 1.01
CA ASP A 245 15.14 -24.19 0.14
C ASP A 245 14.24 -24.86 -0.91
N SER A 246 14.37 -24.43 -2.17
CA SER A 246 13.82 -25.15 -3.32
C SER A 246 14.85 -25.18 -4.45
N ASP A 247 15.71 -26.20 -4.38
CA ASP A 247 16.45 -26.90 -5.42
C ASP A 247 17.50 -26.12 -6.27
N PRO A 248 18.73 -26.67 -6.49
CA PRO A 248 19.85 -25.93 -7.05
C PRO A 248 19.99 -26.23 -8.55
N ARG A 249 19.74 -25.23 -9.40
CA ARG A 249 20.32 -25.15 -10.75
C ARG A 249 20.06 -23.81 -11.43
N SER A 250 20.90 -22.81 -11.13
CA SER A 250 21.34 -21.84 -12.15
C SER A 250 22.63 -21.16 -11.71
N LEU A 251 23.68 -21.42 -12.51
CA LEU A 251 24.99 -20.80 -12.41
C LEU A 251 24.99 -19.52 -13.27
N LEU A 252 25.10 -18.34 -12.67
CA LEU A 252 25.78 -17.18 -13.28
C LEU A 252 26.42 -16.29 -12.18
N PRO A 253 27.57 -15.65 -12.45
CA PRO A 253 28.42 -15.11 -11.41
C PRO A 253 28.07 -13.67 -11.02
N SER A 254 27.99 -13.44 -9.70
CA SER A 254 27.89 -12.13 -9.06
C SER A 254 29.24 -11.39 -9.09
N ARG A 255 29.23 -10.15 -9.58
CA ARG A 255 30.26 -9.13 -9.32
C ARG A 255 29.66 -7.72 -9.45
N ASN A 256 29.32 -7.10 -8.33
CA ASN A 256 29.85 -5.79 -7.91
C ASN A 256 29.09 -5.24 -6.70
N SER A 257 29.85 -5.01 -5.62
CA SER A 257 29.68 -4.01 -4.56
C SER A 257 28.43 -3.10 -4.67
N GLN A 258 27.35 -3.47 -4.00
CA GLN A 258 26.22 -2.57 -3.74
C GLN A 258 26.48 -1.77 -2.45
N ARG A 259 26.50 -0.45 -2.60
CA ARG A 259 26.33 0.50 -1.48
C ARG A 259 24.84 0.61 -1.16
N PRO A 260 24.43 0.92 0.09
CA PRO A 260 23.03 1.18 0.41
C PRO A 260 22.51 2.37 -0.41
N GLY A 261 21.40 2.16 -1.13
CA GLY A 261 20.72 3.19 -1.90
C GLY A 261 19.81 4.04 -1.02
N TYR A 262 19.81 5.35 -1.26
CA TYR A 262 18.99 6.34 -0.56
C TYR A 262 18.01 6.98 -1.55
N ALA A 263 16.81 7.31 -1.10
CA ALA A 263 15.92 8.22 -1.83
C ALA A 263 16.38 9.65 -1.55
N ARG A 264 16.73 10.40 -2.60
CA ARG A 264 17.11 11.81 -2.50
C ARG A 264 16.18 12.62 -3.39
N ILE A 265 15.39 13.49 -2.79
CA ILE A 265 14.53 14.42 -3.52
C ILE A 265 15.37 15.67 -3.81
N PHE A 266 15.62 15.93 -5.09
CA PHE A 266 16.19 17.20 -5.54
C PHE A 266 15.04 18.11 -5.98
N THR A 267 14.99 19.32 -5.46
CA THR A 267 14.09 20.36 -5.97
C THR A 267 14.93 21.57 -6.36
N GLU A 268 14.91 21.96 -7.62
CA GLU A 268 15.40 23.28 -8.03
C GLU A 268 14.33 24.33 -7.65
N GLU A 269 14.74 25.39 -6.95
CA GLU A 269 13.89 26.56 -6.75
C GLU A 269 13.70 27.27 -8.08
N ALA A 270 12.44 27.51 -8.46
CA ALA A 270 12.11 28.39 -9.57
C ALA A 270 11.39 29.62 -9.02
N ASP A 271 11.89 30.81 -9.34
CA ASP A 271 11.34 32.04 -8.80
C ASP A 271 10.00 32.41 -9.44
N THR A 272 9.05 32.79 -8.57
CA THR A 272 7.77 33.48 -8.85
C THR A 272 6.87 32.90 -9.95
N LEU A 273 5.87 32.12 -9.53
CA LEU A 273 4.67 31.81 -10.30
C LEU A 273 3.44 32.37 -9.59
N THR A 274 2.52 32.97 -10.34
CA THR A 274 1.16 33.27 -9.92
C THR A 274 0.38 31.97 -9.78
N CYS A 275 -0.16 31.72 -8.58
CA CYS A 275 -1.04 30.59 -8.34
C CYS A 275 -2.31 30.73 -9.21
N PRO A 276 -2.68 29.74 -10.04
CA PRO A 276 -3.91 29.81 -10.81
C PRO A 276 -5.10 29.88 -9.84
N ARG A 277 -6.08 30.75 -10.15
CA ARG A 277 -7.36 30.72 -9.43
C ARG A 277 -7.98 29.33 -9.62
N CYS A 278 -8.30 28.68 -8.51
CA CYS A 278 -9.14 27.49 -8.49
C CYS A 278 -10.58 27.95 -8.75
N ASP A 279 -10.92 28.26 -10.00
CA ASP A 279 -12.30 28.57 -10.36
C ASP A 279 -13.06 27.24 -10.44
N THR A 280 -14.04 27.04 -9.55
CA THR A 280 -14.96 25.90 -9.60
C THR A 280 -15.90 26.07 -10.78
N PRO A 281 -15.89 25.19 -11.80
CA PRO A 281 -16.92 25.20 -12.82
C PRO A 281 -18.24 24.75 -12.20
N ALA A 282 -19.37 25.32 -12.68
CA ALA A 282 -20.72 25.01 -12.21
C ALA A 282 -21.16 23.54 -12.42
N SER A 283 -20.31 22.69 -13.02
CA SER A 283 -20.58 21.31 -13.36
C SER A 283 -19.40 20.40 -13.02
N GLY A 284 -19.14 20.19 -11.73
CA GLY A 284 -18.45 18.99 -11.22
C GLY A 284 -16.94 18.88 -11.46
N TYR A 285 -16.21 18.86 -10.35
CA TYR A 285 -14.76 18.64 -10.18
C TYR A 285 -13.83 19.79 -10.61
N PRO A 286 -13.13 20.44 -9.67
CA PRO A 286 -12.11 21.43 -10.00
C PRO A 286 -10.86 20.75 -10.59
N TYR A 287 -10.32 21.33 -11.67
CA TYR A 287 -9.01 20.99 -12.22
C TYR A 287 -8.15 22.27 -12.27
N CYS A 288 -6.94 22.21 -11.72
CA CYS A 288 -5.94 23.27 -11.88
C CYS A 288 -5.20 23.06 -13.22
N SER A 289 -5.25 24.03 -14.13
CA SER A 289 -4.44 24.04 -15.35
C SER A 289 -3.27 25.04 -15.20
N TYR A 290 -2.07 24.61 -15.60
CA TYR A 290 -0.86 25.42 -15.48
C TYR A 290 -0.54 26.12 -16.81
N GLY A 291 -0.33 27.44 -16.76
CA GLY A 291 0.28 28.22 -17.84
C GLY A 291 1.78 28.39 -17.60
N LEU A 292 2.62 28.02 -18.57
CA LEU A 292 4.07 28.19 -18.48
C LEU A 292 4.48 29.62 -18.87
N ALA A 293 5.22 30.29 -17.99
CA ALA A 293 5.95 31.53 -18.30
C ALA A 293 7.45 31.25 -18.21
N SER A 294 8.23 31.71 -19.19
CA SER A 294 9.69 31.51 -19.23
C SER A 294 10.45 32.73 -18.71
N ARG A 295 11.45 32.53 -17.84
CA ARG A 295 12.56 33.50 -17.60
C ARG A 295 13.76 32.89 -16.86
N GLU A 296 14.89 33.58 -17.00
CA GLU A 296 16.27 33.21 -16.65
C GLU A 296 16.61 33.19 -15.14
N GLN A 297 17.59 32.33 -14.81
CA GLN A 297 18.01 31.87 -13.48
C GLN A 297 18.95 32.81 -12.70
N GLY A 298 18.89 32.73 -11.37
CA GLY A 298 20.06 32.87 -10.51
C GLY A 298 19.79 32.94 -9.01
N GLU A 299 19.73 31.81 -8.30
CA GLU A 299 20.07 31.71 -6.86
C GLU A 299 20.28 30.27 -6.36
N LYS A 300 20.98 30.12 -5.21
CA LYS A 300 21.43 28.83 -4.63
C LYS A 300 20.42 28.27 -3.62
N GLY A 301 19.83 27.12 -3.93
CA GLY A 301 18.88 26.43 -3.06
C GLY A 301 19.48 25.73 -1.83
N THR A 302 18.66 25.57 -0.79
CA THR A 302 18.95 24.81 0.43
C THR A 302 18.36 23.40 0.36
N ALA A 303 19.18 22.37 0.61
CA ALA A 303 18.74 20.97 0.62
C ALA A 303 17.95 20.64 1.89
N PHE A 304 16.79 19.99 1.74
CA PHE A 304 16.02 19.45 2.87
C PHE A 304 16.67 18.16 3.40
N GLY A 305 16.56 17.94 4.71
CA GLY A 305 17.13 16.77 5.38
C GLY A 305 16.62 15.44 4.84
N ASP A 306 17.52 14.45 4.77
CA ASP A 306 17.25 13.12 4.24
C ASP A 306 16.28 12.34 5.16
N VAL A 307 15.04 12.10 4.72
CA VAL A 307 14.10 11.21 5.41
C VAL A 307 14.19 9.84 4.76
N CYS A 308 14.50 8.80 5.55
CA CYS A 308 14.51 7.42 5.08
C CYS A 308 13.26 6.70 5.60
N LEU A 309 12.48 6.15 4.68
CA LEU A 309 11.38 5.24 4.99
C LEU A 309 11.82 3.81 4.63
N GLY A 310 11.95 2.96 5.63
CA GLY A 310 12.20 1.53 5.45
C GLY A 310 10.92 0.74 5.61
N VAL A 311 10.38 0.23 4.51
CA VAL A 311 9.37 -0.85 4.57
C VAL A 311 10.11 -2.16 4.38
N LEU A 312 10.39 -2.85 5.49
CA LEU A 312 10.78 -4.27 5.43
C LEU A 312 9.53 -5.05 5.02
N VAL A 313 9.60 -5.79 3.91
CA VAL A 313 8.61 -6.79 3.48
C VAL A 313 9.32 -8.12 3.45
#